data_AF-A0A966V014-F1
#
_entry.id   AF-A0A966V014-F1
#
_cell.length_a   1.000
_cell.length_b   1.000
_cell.length_c   1.000
_cell.angle_alpha   90.00
_cell.angle_beta   90.00
_cell.angle_gamma   90.00
#
_symmetry.space_group_name_H-M   'P 1'
#
loop_
_entity.id
_entity.type
_entity.pdbx_description
1 polymer ?
#
loop_
_entity_poly.entity_id
_entity_poly.type
_entity_poly.pdbx_seq_one_letter_code
_entity_poly.pdbx_strand_id
1 'polypeptide(L)'
;CSRVVADERTHSYVLYEHGDTRLLITQNDIRAIQLAKAALRAGIDLLVEHAGNPSVTDIRLAGAFGAHIDPVYAMVLGLVPDCPVAGVRSVGNAAGVGAAKALLSLAQRREMETAVRKVTKIETATEPRFQELFVAAMAFPHATAEAPNLATVVTLPPRIESSGGDASREGRRRRRSS
;
A
#
# COMPACT_ATOMS: atom_id res chain seq x y z
N CYS A 1 22.27 0.30 -23.87
CA CYS A 1 22.87 0.69 -22.57
C CYS A 1 21.98 0.17 -21.44
N SER A 2 22.52 -0.60 -20.51
CA SER A 2 21.78 -1.00 -19.30
C SER A 2 21.60 0.22 -18.41
N ARG A 3 20.37 0.52 -17.99
CA ARG A 3 20.08 1.54 -16.97
C ARG A 3 20.25 1.01 -15.54
N VAL A 4 20.48 -0.29 -15.38
CA VAL A 4 20.77 -0.91 -14.09
C VAL A 4 22.28 -0.93 -13.90
N VAL A 5 22.75 -0.33 -12.81
CA VAL A 5 24.17 -0.21 -12.47
C VAL A 5 24.45 -0.80 -11.09
N ALA A 6 25.64 -1.35 -10.89
CA ALA A 6 26.08 -1.85 -9.59
C ALA A 6 26.25 -0.68 -8.61
N ASP A 7 25.79 -0.88 -7.38
CA ASP A 7 25.84 0.09 -6.29
C ASP A 7 26.23 -0.66 -5.00
N GLU A 8 27.55 -0.71 -4.75
CA GLU A 8 28.19 -1.54 -3.74
C GLU A 8 27.78 -3.02 -3.82
N ARG A 9 26.94 -3.48 -2.88
CA ARG A 9 26.42 -4.85 -2.77
C ARG A 9 25.04 -5.02 -3.42
N THR A 10 24.52 -3.95 -4.03
CA THR A 10 23.17 -3.88 -4.60
C THR A 10 23.20 -3.30 -6.01
N HIS A 11 22.02 -2.97 -6.55
CA HIS A 11 21.87 -2.33 -7.85
C HIS A 11 20.98 -1.10 -7.73
N SER A 12 21.32 -0.08 -8.51
CA SER A 12 20.56 1.16 -8.66
C SER A 12 20.11 1.34 -10.12
N TYR A 13 18.99 2.02 -10.31
CA TYR A 13 18.45 2.32 -11.65
C TYR A 13 18.68 3.79 -12.01
N VAL A 14 19.33 4.03 -13.15
CA VAL A 14 19.57 5.37 -13.69
C VAL A 14 18.30 5.90 -14.34
N LEU A 15 17.62 6.80 -13.63
CA LEU A 15 16.40 7.46 -14.09
C LEU A 15 16.74 8.58 -15.08
N TYR A 16 17.77 9.38 -14.76
CA TYR A 16 18.23 10.50 -15.58
C TYR A 16 19.74 10.65 -15.48
N GLU A 17 20.38 11.00 -16.59
CA GLU A 17 21.81 11.28 -16.68
C GLU A 17 22.08 12.35 -17.74
N HIS A 18 22.73 13.45 -17.34
CA HIS A 18 23.23 14.47 -18.24
C HIS A 18 24.44 15.20 -17.64
N GLY A 19 25.58 15.14 -18.32
CA GLY A 19 26.86 15.65 -17.78
C GLY A 19 27.19 14.98 -16.45
N ASP A 20 27.47 15.79 -15.43
CA ASP A 20 27.77 15.32 -14.08
C ASP A 20 26.51 15.08 -13.22
N THR A 21 25.32 15.36 -13.74
CA THR A 21 24.05 15.17 -13.00
C THR A 21 23.48 13.79 -13.26
N ARG A 22 23.31 13.00 -12.20
CA ARG A 22 22.65 11.69 -12.23
C ARG A 22 21.53 11.61 -11.19
N LEU A 23 20.37 11.11 -11.62
CA LEU A 23 19.26 10.75 -10.75
C LEU A 23 19.11 9.24 -10.72
N LEU A 24 19.21 8.66 -9.53
CA LEU A 24 19.18 7.23 -9.31
C LEU A 24 17.95 6.86 -8.48
N ILE A 25 17.41 5.66 -8.73
CA ILE A 25 16.52 4.97 -7.80
C ILE A 25 17.34 3.87 -7.14
N THR A 26 17.52 3.96 -5.84
CA THR A 26 18.31 3.01 -5.04
C THR A 26 17.44 1.91 -4.44
N GLN A 27 18.06 0.85 -3.91
CA GLN A 27 17.32 -0.17 -3.13
C GLN A 27 16.65 0.42 -1.87
N ASN A 28 17.27 1.43 -1.25
CA ASN A 28 16.68 2.09 -0.08
C ASN A 28 15.41 2.85 -0.45
N ASP A 29 15.37 3.48 -1.63
CA ASP A 29 14.17 4.16 -2.14
C ASP A 29 13.04 3.15 -2.39
N ILE A 30 13.37 2.02 -3.03
CA ILE A 30 12.42 0.91 -3.23
C ILE A 30 11.88 0.43 -1.88
N ARG A 31 12.76 0.25 -0.90
CA ARG A 31 12.38 -0.20 0.44
C ARG A 31 11.50 0.81 1.18
N ALA A 32 11.78 2.11 1.05
CA ALA A 32 10.97 3.16 1.64
C ALA A 32 9.56 3.17 1.04
N ILE A 33 9.43 3.01 -0.28
CA ILE A 33 8.14 2.89 -0.95
C ILE A 33 7.39 1.64 -0.49
N GLN A 34 8.06 0.48 -0.40
CA GLN A 34 7.46 -0.75 0.13
C GLN A 34 6.90 -0.55 1.54
N LEU A 35 7.68 0.05 2.44
CA LEU A 35 7.25 0.33 3.81
C LEU A 35 6.02 1.24 3.85
N ALA A 36 6.04 2.34 3.10
CA ALA A 36 4.94 3.28 3.06
C ALA A 36 3.66 2.66 2.49
N LYS A 37 3.75 1.99 1.33
CA LYS A 37 2.58 1.41 0.67
C LYS A 37 2.01 0.22 1.44
N ALA A 38 2.86 -0.59 2.08
CA ALA A 38 2.41 -1.71 2.88
C ALA A 38 1.67 -1.26 4.14
N ALA A 39 2.11 -0.17 4.80
CA ALA A 39 1.40 0.39 5.95
C ALA A 39 -0.01 0.84 5.58
N LEU A 40 -0.15 1.53 4.45
CA LEU A 40 -1.46 1.96 3.95
C LEU A 40 -2.34 0.76 3.60
N ARG A 41 -1.81 -0.18 2.80
CA ARG A 41 -2.55 -1.36 2.35
C ARG A 41 -3.00 -2.25 3.51
N ALA A 42 -2.11 -2.51 4.48
CA ALA A 42 -2.45 -3.29 5.67
C ALA A 42 -3.53 -2.62 6.53
N GLY A 43 -3.49 -1.28 6.64
CA GLY A 43 -4.56 -0.53 7.31
C GLY A 43 -5.91 -0.70 6.60
N ILE A 44 -5.93 -0.62 5.27
CA ILE A 44 -7.16 -0.83 4.50
C ILE A 44 -7.68 -2.26 4.67
N ASP A 45 -6.80 -3.26 4.49
CA ASP A 45 -7.19 -4.68 4.58
C ASP A 45 -7.73 -5.01 5.99
N LEU A 46 -7.10 -4.49 7.05
CA LEU A 46 -7.56 -4.66 8.43
C LEU A 46 -8.96 -4.06 8.66
N LEU A 47 -9.22 -2.87 8.10
CA LEU A 47 -10.52 -2.21 8.22
C LEU A 47 -11.60 -2.94 7.41
N VAL A 48 -11.25 -3.49 6.24
CA VAL A 48 -12.14 -4.34 5.44
C VAL A 48 -12.46 -5.63 6.18
N GLU A 49 -11.48 -6.29 6.81
CA GLU A 49 -11.70 -7.46 7.66
C GLU A 49 -12.66 -7.12 8.81
N HIS A 50 -12.44 -6.01 9.53
CA HIS A 50 -13.32 -5.55 10.61
C HIS A 50 -14.75 -5.22 10.15
N ALA A 51 -14.91 -4.76 8.91
CA ALA A 51 -16.20 -4.47 8.30
C ALA A 51 -16.92 -5.74 7.78
N GLY A 52 -16.36 -6.94 7.98
CA GLY A 52 -16.94 -8.19 7.52
C GLY A 52 -16.60 -8.54 6.08
N ASN A 53 -15.47 -8.05 5.56
CA ASN A 53 -14.98 -8.30 4.21
C ASN A 53 -15.95 -7.90 3.07
N PRO A 54 -16.49 -6.67 3.07
CA PRO A 54 -17.31 -6.20 1.95
C PRO A 54 -16.48 -6.12 0.66
N SER A 55 -17.17 -6.24 -0.48
CA SER A 55 -16.55 -5.93 -1.77
C SER A 55 -16.22 -4.43 -1.85
N VAL A 56 -14.95 -4.11 -2.13
CA VAL A 56 -14.49 -2.73 -2.32
C VAL A 56 -14.63 -2.38 -3.79
N THR A 57 -15.54 -1.45 -4.12
CA THR A 57 -15.79 -1.02 -5.52
C THR A 57 -15.39 0.42 -5.80
N ASP A 58 -15.27 1.25 -4.75
CA ASP A 58 -14.97 2.67 -4.87
C ASP A 58 -13.86 3.07 -3.89
N ILE A 59 -12.78 3.64 -4.41
CA ILE A 59 -11.63 4.10 -3.62
C ILE A 59 -11.34 5.56 -3.96
N ARG A 60 -11.44 6.42 -2.95
CA ARG A 60 -11.23 7.86 -3.09
C ARG A 60 -9.93 8.26 -2.41
N LEU A 61 -8.92 8.64 -3.19
CA LEU A 61 -7.61 9.04 -2.70
C LEU A 61 -7.60 10.56 -2.47
N ALA A 62 -7.51 10.95 -1.20
CA ALA A 62 -7.40 12.35 -0.79
C ALA A 62 -5.96 12.74 -0.44
N GLY A 63 -5.69 14.04 -0.40
CA GLY A 63 -4.38 14.60 -0.04
C GLY A 63 -3.42 14.70 -1.22
N ALA A 64 -2.24 15.29 -0.96
CA ALA A 64 -1.25 15.59 -1.99
C ALA A 64 -0.76 14.33 -2.73
N PHE A 65 -0.63 13.21 -2.01
CA PHE A 65 -0.22 11.93 -2.60
C PHE A 65 -1.30 11.35 -3.53
N GLY A 66 -2.57 11.55 -3.19
CA GLY A 66 -3.69 11.08 -4.01
C GLY A 66 -3.95 11.96 -5.25
N ALA A 67 -3.50 13.22 -5.26
CA ALA A 67 -3.87 14.22 -6.27
C ALA A 67 -3.47 13.85 -7.71
N HIS A 68 -2.35 13.14 -7.88
CA HIS A 68 -1.73 12.92 -9.21
C HIS A 68 -1.36 11.46 -9.46
N ILE A 69 -1.83 10.53 -8.62
CA ILE A 69 -1.52 9.12 -8.81
C ILE A 69 -2.45 8.50 -9.85
N ASP A 70 -1.87 7.82 -10.83
CA ASP A 70 -2.62 7.04 -11.80
C ASP A 70 -3.27 5.83 -11.10
N PRO A 71 -4.58 5.59 -11.29
CA PRO A 71 -5.28 4.45 -10.70
C PRO A 71 -4.63 3.09 -10.95
N VAL A 72 -4.19 2.83 -12.18
CA VAL A 72 -3.58 1.56 -12.55
C VAL A 72 -2.23 1.43 -11.86
N TYR A 73 -1.40 2.47 -11.84
CA TYR A 73 -0.12 2.42 -11.13
C TYR A 73 -0.29 2.29 -9.61
N ALA A 74 -1.32 2.89 -9.01
CA ALA A 74 -1.63 2.70 -7.60
C ALA A 74 -1.94 1.22 -7.28
N MET A 75 -2.70 0.56 -8.16
CA MET A 75 -3.02 -0.87 -8.04
C MET A 75 -1.81 -1.77 -8.29
N VAL A 76 -0.99 -1.48 -9.33
CA VAL A 76 0.27 -2.21 -9.59
C VAL A 76 1.24 -2.09 -8.43
N LEU A 77 1.35 -0.90 -7.83
CA LEU A 77 2.17 -0.68 -6.64
C LEU A 77 1.61 -1.45 -5.42
N GLY A 78 0.33 -1.84 -5.45
CA GLY A 78 -0.35 -2.48 -4.33
C GLY A 78 -0.71 -1.51 -3.21
N LEU A 79 -0.88 -0.23 -3.55
CA LEU A 79 -1.24 0.83 -2.59
C LEU A 79 -2.67 0.63 -2.04
N VAL A 80 -3.55 0.09 -2.87
CA VAL A 80 -4.98 -0.12 -2.60
C VAL A 80 -5.38 -1.55 -2.98
N PRO A 81 -6.47 -2.12 -2.40
CA PRO A 81 -6.99 -3.41 -2.81
C PRO A 81 -7.47 -3.41 -4.27
N ASP A 82 -7.54 -4.62 -4.84
CA ASP A 82 -8.03 -4.79 -6.20
C ASP A 82 -9.52 -4.46 -6.27
N CYS A 83 -9.89 -3.62 -7.23
CA CYS A 83 -11.26 -3.24 -7.53
C CYS A 83 -11.33 -2.78 -9.00
N PRO A 84 -12.52 -2.54 -9.56
CA PRO A 84 -12.63 -1.98 -10.90
C PRO A 84 -11.84 -0.66 -11.00
N VAL A 85 -10.97 -0.53 -12.00
CA VAL A 85 -10.08 0.65 -12.15
C VAL A 85 -10.87 1.96 -12.15
N ALA A 86 -12.05 1.98 -12.77
CA ALA A 86 -12.96 3.14 -12.79
C ALA A 86 -13.46 3.57 -11.40
N GLY A 87 -13.37 2.68 -10.40
CA GLY A 87 -13.71 2.94 -9.00
C GLY A 87 -12.62 3.67 -8.23
N VAL A 88 -11.37 3.69 -8.72
CA VAL A 88 -10.24 4.35 -8.07
C VAL A 88 -10.07 5.75 -8.63
N ARG A 89 -10.22 6.77 -7.78
CA ARG A 89 -10.10 8.18 -8.20
C ARG A 89 -9.51 9.09 -7.14
N SER A 90 -8.80 10.12 -7.60
CA SER A 90 -8.38 11.22 -6.75
C SER A 90 -9.54 12.14 -6.42
N VAL A 91 -9.59 12.61 -5.17
CA VAL A 91 -10.53 13.66 -4.73
C VAL A 91 -9.82 14.94 -4.28
N GLY A 92 -8.49 15.00 -4.44
CA GLY A 92 -7.68 16.16 -4.08
C GLY A 92 -7.69 16.47 -2.58
N ASN A 93 -7.60 17.75 -2.21
CA ASN A 93 -7.57 18.20 -0.82
C ASN A 93 -8.97 18.18 -0.17
N ALA A 94 -9.43 16.98 0.19
CA ALA A 94 -10.73 16.79 0.84
C ALA A 94 -10.85 17.56 2.18
N ALA A 95 -9.76 17.69 2.95
CA ALA A 95 -9.75 18.42 4.21
C ALA A 95 -10.02 19.92 4.00
N GLY A 96 -9.36 20.54 3.02
CA GLY A 96 -9.59 21.95 2.67
C GLY A 96 -11.02 22.21 2.17
N VAL A 97 -11.53 21.33 1.31
CA VAL A 97 -12.93 21.40 0.84
C VAL A 97 -13.91 21.24 2.02
N GLY A 98 -13.64 20.31 2.93
CA GLY A 98 -14.45 20.11 4.14
C GLY A 98 -14.47 21.34 5.06
N ALA A 99 -13.30 21.96 5.27
CA ALA A 99 -13.19 23.19 6.07
C ALA A 99 -14.00 24.35 5.47
N ALA A 100 -13.90 24.56 4.15
CA ALA A 100 -14.68 25.58 3.46
C ALA A 100 -16.19 25.32 3.58
N LYS A 101 -16.63 24.06 3.40
CA LYS A 101 -18.05 23.67 3.59
C LYS A 101 -18.54 23.92 5.02
N ALA A 102 -17.74 23.59 6.02
CA ALA A 102 -18.09 23.79 7.42
C ALA A 102 -18.16 25.29 7.79
N LEU A 103 -17.35 26.13 7.15
CA LEU A 103 -17.34 27.58 7.34
C LEU A 103 -18.54 28.26 6.66
N LEU A 104 -18.86 27.85 5.43
CA LEU A 104 -19.87 28.51 4.60
C LEU A 104 -21.30 27.99 4.82
N SER A 105 -21.47 26.81 5.44
CA SER A 105 -22.79 26.21 5.65
C SER A 105 -22.94 25.57 7.03
N LEU A 106 -23.83 26.14 7.85
CA LEU A 106 -24.21 25.58 9.14
C LEU A 106 -24.86 24.20 9.01
N ALA A 107 -25.63 23.96 7.95
CA ALA A 107 -26.26 22.67 7.71
C ALA A 107 -25.20 21.58 7.44
N GLN A 108 -24.24 21.85 6.54
CA GLN A 108 -23.15 20.91 6.25
C GLN A 108 -22.25 20.71 7.46
N ARG A 109 -21.99 21.75 8.26
CA ARG A 109 -21.25 21.63 9.51
C ARG A 109 -21.93 20.67 10.49
N ARG A 110 -23.24 20.81 10.70
CA ARG A 110 -24.02 19.91 11.57
C ARG A 110 -24.04 18.47 11.05
N GLU A 111 -24.12 18.29 9.73
CA GLU A 111 -24.01 16.97 9.10
C GLU A 111 -22.66 16.32 9.39
N MET A 112 -21.55 17.06 9.23
CA MET A 112 -20.20 16.60 9.56
C MET A 112 -20.06 16.24 11.04
N GLU A 113 -20.55 17.09 11.95
CA GLU A 113 -20.54 16.82 13.40
C GLU A 113 -21.32 15.53 13.75
N THR A 114 -22.42 15.27 13.06
CA THR A 114 -23.21 14.05 13.24
C THR A 114 -22.49 12.83 12.67
N ALA A 115 -21.86 12.95 11.51
CA ALA A 115 -21.12 11.87 10.86
C ALA A 115 -19.90 11.43 11.69
N VAL A 116 -19.13 12.38 12.23
CA VAL A 116 -17.95 12.09 13.07
C VAL A 116 -18.29 11.26 14.29
N ARG A 117 -19.47 11.46 14.90
CA ARG A 117 -19.93 10.67 16.06
C ARG A 117 -20.18 9.19 15.74
N LYS A 118 -20.29 8.82 14.45
CA LYS A 118 -20.48 7.44 13.99
C LYS A 118 -19.16 6.76 13.60
N VAL A 119 -18.04 7.47 13.65
CA VAL A 119 -16.73 6.93 13.30
C VAL A 119 -16.21 6.10 14.46
N THR A 120 -15.96 4.82 14.20
CA THR A 120 -15.25 3.93 15.13
C THR A 120 -13.76 3.95 14.81
N LYS A 121 -12.94 4.31 15.79
CA LYS A 121 -11.48 4.25 15.65
C LYS A 121 -11.01 2.82 15.90
N ILE A 122 -10.22 2.28 14.96
CA ILE A 122 -9.45 1.05 15.13
C ILE A 122 -7.98 1.43 15.31
N GLU A 123 -7.36 0.96 16.39
CA GLU A 123 -5.96 1.25 16.71
C GLU A 123 -5.05 0.17 16.11
N THR A 124 -4.56 0.44 14.89
CA THR A 124 -3.78 -0.54 14.11
C THR A 124 -2.50 -0.99 14.81
N ALA A 125 -1.90 -0.15 15.67
CA ALA A 125 -0.67 -0.48 16.38
C ALA A 125 -0.83 -1.61 17.42
N THR A 126 -2.05 -1.84 17.91
CA THR A 126 -2.36 -2.89 18.89
C THR A 126 -2.97 -4.13 18.25
N GLU A 127 -3.27 -4.10 16.96
CA GLU A 127 -3.91 -5.21 16.24
C GLU A 127 -2.87 -6.25 15.83
N PRO A 128 -2.90 -7.49 16.39
CA PRO A 128 -1.94 -8.53 16.04
C PRO A 128 -1.93 -8.82 14.53
N ARG A 129 -3.12 -8.70 13.92
CA ARG A 129 -3.34 -8.95 12.49
C ARG A 129 -2.64 -7.94 11.58
N PHE A 130 -2.36 -6.73 12.06
CA PHE A 130 -1.75 -5.68 11.24
C PHE A 130 -0.36 -6.08 10.74
N GLN A 131 0.46 -6.73 11.59
CA GLN A 131 1.82 -7.13 11.20
C GLN A 131 1.80 -8.17 10.06
N GLU A 132 0.88 -9.13 10.11
CA GLU A 132 0.73 -10.15 9.09
C GLU A 132 0.31 -9.54 7.75
N LEU A 133 -0.70 -8.66 7.78
CA LEU A 133 -1.16 -7.92 6.60
C LEU A 133 -0.05 -7.03 6.02
N PHE A 134 0.72 -6.36 6.88
CA PHE A 134 1.84 -5.52 6.49
C PHE A 134 2.95 -6.30 5.78
N VAL A 135 3.32 -7.48 6.28
CA VAL A 135 4.32 -8.34 5.64
C VAL A 135 3.81 -8.81 4.28
N ALA A 136 2.56 -9.24 4.18
CA ALA A 136 1.97 -9.66 2.91
C ALA A 136 1.90 -8.51 1.89
N ALA A 137 1.65 -7.29 2.36
CA ALA A 137 1.61 -6.08 1.55
C ALA A 137 3.00 -5.53 1.15
N MET A 138 4.13 -6.13 1.58
CA MET A 138 5.47 -5.72 1.13
C MET A 138 5.77 -6.08 -0.32
N ALA A 139 5.23 -7.20 -0.80
CA ALA A 139 5.42 -7.64 -2.18
C ALA A 139 4.65 -6.73 -3.15
N PHE A 140 5.08 -6.62 -4.40
CA PHE A 140 4.36 -5.86 -5.42
C PHE A 140 3.54 -6.81 -6.33
N PRO A 141 2.22 -6.62 -6.50
CA PRO A 141 1.37 -5.70 -5.75
C PRO A 141 1.09 -6.19 -4.31
N HIS A 142 1.01 -7.51 -4.10
CA HIS A 142 0.77 -8.14 -2.81
C HIS A 142 1.18 -9.62 -2.86
N ALA A 143 1.60 -10.21 -1.73
CA ALA A 143 2.14 -11.57 -1.69
C ALA A 143 1.07 -12.65 -1.97
N THR A 144 -0.10 -12.51 -1.37
CA THR A 144 -1.17 -13.53 -1.40
C THR A 144 -2.43 -13.09 -2.15
N ALA A 145 -2.94 -11.88 -1.87
CA ALA A 145 -4.13 -11.32 -2.50
C ALA A 145 -4.13 -11.44 -4.03
N GLU A 146 -5.26 -11.85 -4.58
CA GLU A 146 -5.51 -11.90 -6.02
C GLU A 146 -5.82 -10.50 -6.56
N ALA A 147 -5.59 -10.30 -7.85
CA ALA A 147 -5.85 -9.04 -8.52
C ALA A 147 -6.56 -9.25 -9.88
N PRO A 148 -7.76 -9.86 -9.90
CA PRO A 148 -8.48 -10.18 -11.13
C PRO A 148 -8.79 -8.93 -11.96
N ASN A 149 -9.15 -7.79 -11.34
CA ASN A 149 -9.43 -6.56 -12.08
C ASN A 149 -8.15 -6.00 -12.71
N LEU A 150 -7.06 -5.92 -11.93
CA LEU A 150 -5.77 -5.47 -12.44
C LEU A 150 -5.23 -6.34 -13.59
N ALA A 151 -5.40 -7.65 -13.51
CA ALA A 151 -4.95 -8.58 -14.55
C ALA A 151 -5.65 -8.38 -15.90
N THR A 152 -6.82 -7.73 -15.93
CA THR A 152 -7.50 -7.37 -17.19
C THR A 152 -6.88 -6.18 -17.90
N VAL A 153 -6.13 -5.33 -17.18
CA VAL A 153 -5.57 -4.07 -17.71
C VAL A 153 -4.05 -4.08 -17.84
N VAL A 154 -3.35 -4.94 -17.09
CA VAL A 154 -1.89 -5.04 -17.10
C VAL A 154 -1.46 -6.51 -17.08
N THR A 155 -0.42 -6.84 -17.86
CA THR A 155 0.24 -8.15 -17.76
C THR A 155 1.07 -8.22 -16.49
N LEU A 156 0.63 -9.04 -15.53
CA LEU A 156 1.36 -9.25 -14.27
C LEU A 156 2.50 -10.25 -14.45
N PRO A 157 3.65 -10.04 -13.79
CA PRO A 157 4.73 -11.01 -13.78
C PRO A 157 4.29 -12.30 -13.09
N PRO A 158 4.90 -13.46 -13.43
CA PRO A 158 4.64 -14.71 -12.74
C PRO A 158 4.96 -14.57 -11.24
N ARG A 159 4.08 -15.12 -10.40
CA ARG A 159 4.26 -15.10 -8.94
C ARG A 159 5.45 -15.99 -8.58
N ILE A 160 6.44 -15.42 -7.89
CA ILE A 160 7.57 -16.17 -7.36
C ILE A 160 7.10 -16.80 -6.06
N GLU A 161 6.84 -18.11 -6.04
CA GLU A 161 6.54 -18.83 -4.82
C GLU A 161 7.79 -18.85 -3.93
N SER A 162 7.72 -18.22 -2.76
CA SER A 162 8.75 -18.40 -1.74
C SER A 162 8.61 -19.82 -1.18
N SER A 163 9.48 -20.73 -1.60
CA SER A 163 9.64 -22.04 -0.96
C SER A 163 9.86 -21.83 0.54
N GLY A 164 8.93 -22.32 1.36
CA GLY A 164 8.88 -22.10 2.80
C GLY A 164 10.20 -22.42 3.50
N GLY A 165 10.76 -21.40 4.16
CA GLY A 165 11.98 -21.52 4.95
C GLY A 165 11.73 -21.20 6.41
N ASP A 166 11.02 -22.06 7.14
CA ASP A 166 11.17 -22.10 8.62
C ASP A 166 10.91 -23.47 9.29
N ALA A 167 10.87 -24.57 8.52
CA ALA A 167 10.68 -25.90 9.11
C ALA A 167 11.95 -26.51 9.76
N SER A 168 13.08 -25.78 9.83
CA SER A 168 14.38 -26.36 10.23
C SER A 168 14.97 -25.82 11.53
N ARG A 169 14.26 -25.01 12.33
CA ARG A 169 14.81 -24.44 13.59
C ARG A 169 14.45 -25.22 14.86
N GLU A 170 13.58 -26.21 14.81
CA GLU A 170 13.11 -26.91 16.02
C GLU A 170 13.94 -28.17 16.39
N GLY A 171 14.82 -28.66 15.51
CA GLY A 171 15.55 -29.92 15.70
C GLY A 171 16.83 -29.85 16.55
N ARG A 172 17.36 -28.67 16.93
CA ARG A 172 18.72 -28.56 17.50
C ARG A 172 18.81 -28.43 19.02
N ARG A 173 17.69 -28.51 19.75
CA ARG A 173 17.68 -28.32 21.23
C ARG A 173 17.59 -29.59 22.08
N ARG A 174 17.60 -30.79 21.48
CA ARG A 174 17.64 -32.08 22.19
C ARG A 174 18.90 -32.88 21.88
N ARG A 175 20.05 -32.45 22.41
CA ARG A 175 21.23 -33.31 22.65
C ARG A 175 22.29 -32.53 23.41
N ARG A 176 22.16 -32.48 24.74
CA ARG A 176 23.25 -32.33 25.71
C ARG A 176 22.68 -32.62 27.10
N SER A 177 22.56 -33.90 27.38
CA SER A 177 22.43 -34.45 28.73
C SER A 177 23.38 -35.64 28.79
N SER A 178 24.57 -35.42 29.34
CA SER A 178 25.49 -36.38 29.97
C SER A 178 26.61 -35.55 30.60
#